data_AF-M7MST4-F1
#
_entry.id   AF-M7MST4-F1
#
_cell.length_a   1.000
_cell.length_b   1.000
_cell.length_c   1.000
_cell.angle_alpha   90.00
_cell.angle_beta   90.00
_cell.angle_gamma   90.00
#
_symmetry.space_group_name_H-M   'P 1'
#
loop_
_entity.id
_entity.type
_entity.pdbx_description
1 polymer ?
#
loop_
_entity_poly.entity_id
_entity_poly.type
_entity_poly.pdbx_seq_one_letter_code
_entity_poly.pdbx_strand_id
1 'polypeptide(L)'
;MQHLDDRQRQQTPPEPAPRPVRASALGPMPGTDPMESVLVIRGEIGAPNLPHLQQLPGRGVGSDATGRGAQLLEELAVDLRPHGWKLSDAPGIDAKRAASALRTDLNVLADAIGAEESGGNALKIQFPGPATLAANLYLHHGERAISDHGARRDVAQSLALGAARHVADVARMTGGQKITVYLEEPDAAAVLGGLLPTASGYRTLRSVPAAELRSWWSELIEALRGAGADEVVIGAQGAPGSWITLAGTALEAGADSLGANAAALTVPGWELLASAVESGKGLWLGCLDPAAEPAGTVEAVQAIRRPWRQLGLPDSALGALVLTPTHGLGESSPARASALLGKLAEYSEALNQVRVDG
;
A
#
# COMPACT_ATOMS: atom_id res chain seq x y z
N MET A 1 55.75 20.70 -22.22
CA MET A 1 55.09 20.40 -20.92
C MET A 1 53.61 20.71 -21.07
N GLN A 2 52.95 19.95 -21.93
CA GLN A 2 51.63 20.25 -22.47
C GLN A 2 50.95 18.90 -22.72
N HIS A 3 50.37 18.32 -21.67
CA HIS A 3 49.47 17.17 -21.76
C HIS A 3 48.82 16.97 -20.40
N LEU A 4 47.54 16.61 -20.43
CA LEU A 4 46.65 16.25 -19.32
C LEU A 4 45.91 17.40 -18.65
N ASP A 5 44.81 17.84 -19.27
CA ASP A 5 43.64 18.32 -18.51
C ASP A 5 42.36 18.35 -19.35
N ASP A 6 41.94 17.21 -19.92
CA ASP A 6 40.74 17.22 -20.77
C ASP A 6 39.89 15.93 -20.79
N ARG A 7 39.88 15.12 -19.72
CA ARG A 7 39.00 13.92 -19.65
C ARG A 7 38.38 13.63 -18.29
N GLN A 8 37.79 14.62 -17.65
CA GLN A 8 36.72 14.38 -16.66
C GLN A 8 35.50 15.22 -17.00
N ARG A 9 34.84 14.89 -18.13
CA ARG A 9 33.42 15.23 -18.28
C ARG A 9 32.67 14.40 -17.24
N GLN A 10 32.25 15.06 -16.17
CA GLN A 10 31.22 14.57 -15.27
C GLN A 10 30.01 14.20 -16.14
N GLN A 11 29.80 12.91 -16.36
CA GLN A 11 28.55 12.43 -16.91
C GLN A 11 27.54 12.56 -15.77
N THR A 12 26.73 13.62 -15.83
CA THR A 12 25.47 13.68 -15.08
C THR A 12 24.74 12.36 -15.30
N PRO A 13 24.25 11.69 -14.24
CA PRO A 13 23.43 10.50 -14.39
C PRO A 13 22.31 10.80 -15.39
N PRO A 14 21.96 9.89 -16.30
CA PRO A 14 20.83 10.10 -17.19
C PRO A 14 19.59 10.41 -16.34
N GLU A 15 18.93 11.52 -16.66
CA GLU A 15 17.67 11.90 -16.03
C GLU A 15 16.71 10.70 -16.14
N PRO A 16 16.09 10.25 -15.04
CA PRO A 16 15.23 9.09 -15.08
C PRO A 16 14.11 9.34 -16.09
N ALA A 17 13.88 8.38 -16.98
CA ALA A 17 12.83 8.50 -17.98
C ALA A 17 11.48 8.82 -17.30
N PRO A 18 10.67 9.73 -17.87
CA PRO A 18 9.44 10.17 -17.25
C PRO A 18 8.49 8.98 -17.05
N ARG A 19 8.08 8.76 -15.80
CA ARG A 19 7.15 7.67 -15.44
C ARG A 19 5.75 7.99 -16.00
N PRO A 20 4.99 7.02 -16.51
CA PRO A 20 3.60 7.22 -16.87
C PRO A 20 2.74 7.31 -15.60
N VAL A 21 1.58 7.96 -15.72
CA VAL A 21 0.48 7.80 -14.75
C VAL A 21 0.03 6.34 -14.81
N ARG A 22 -0.22 5.71 -13.66
CA ARG A 22 -0.66 4.30 -13.59
C ARG A 22 -1.96 4.18 -12.81
N ALA A 23 -2.65 3.07 -12.99
CA ALA A 23 -3.76 2.65 -12.15
C ALA A 23 -3.38 1.42 -11.30
N SER A 24 -3.98 1.31 -10.12
CA SER A 24 -3.95 0.10 -9.28
C SER A 24 -5.18 0.05 -8.38
N ALA A 25 -5.25 -0.92 -7.47
CA ALA A 25 -6.31 -0.98 -6.45
C ALA A 25 -5.73 -1.22 -5.06
N LEU A 26 -6.61 -1.21 -4.05
CA LEU A 26 -6.22 -1.25 -2.63
C LEU A 26 -6.34 -2.64 -1.99
N GLY A 27 -6.28 -3.74 -2.76
CA GLY A 27 -6.10 -5.11 -2.25
C GLY A 27 -7.36 -5.97 -2.20
N PRO A 28 -8.34 -5.67 -1.34
CA PRO A 28 -9.58 -6.44 -1.26
C PRO A 28 -10.30 -6.52 -2.60
N MET A 29 -10.63 -7.74 -3.00
CA MET A 29 -11.42 -8.07 -4.18
C MET A 29 -12.62 -8.93 -3.76
N PRO A 30 -13.74 -8.86 -4.49
CA PRO A 30 -14.91 -9.67 -4.18
C PRO A 30 -14.70 -11.13 -4.60
N GLY A 31 -15.50 -12.02 -4.03
CA GLY A 31 -15.46 -13.45 -4.33
C GLY A 31 -14.48 -14.23 -3.47
N THR A 32 -14.22 -15.47 -3.89
CA THR A 32 -13.42 -16.45 -3.12
C THR A 32 -12.40 -17.20 -3.97
N ASP A 33 -12.42 -17.06 -5.29
CA ASP A 33 -11.51 -17.73 -6.21
C ASP A 33 -10.29 -16.83 -6.51
N PRO A 34 -9.07 -17.23 -6.09
CA PRO A 34 -7.86 -16.47 -6.37
C PRO A 34 -7.54 -16.39 -7.87
N MET A 35 -7.85 -17.41 -8.66
CA MET A 35 -7.53 -17.39 -10.10
C MET A 35 -8.44 -16.41 -10.83
N GLU A 36 -9.74 -16.43 -10.56
CA GLU A 36 -10.69 -15.47 -11.13
C GLU A 36 -10.26 -14.03 -10.82
N SER A 37 -9.90 -13.75 -9.56
CA SER A 37 -9.45 -12.42 -9.15
C SER A 37 -8.15 -12.00 -9.86
N VAL A 38 -7.18 -12.90 -10.03
CA VAL A 38 -5.92 -12.59 -10.73
C VAL A 38 -6.19 -12.27 -12.19
N LEU A 39 -7.02 -13.06 -12.87
CA LEU A 39 -7.37 -12.83 -14.28
C LEU A 39 -8.07 -11.48 -14.49
N VAL A 40 -9.01 -11.11 -13.60
CA VAL A 40 -9.67 -9.80 -13.64
C VAL A 40 -8.66 -8.67 -13.42
N ILE A 41 -7.82 -8.75 -12.38
CA ILE A 41 -6.83 -7.70 -12.10
C ILE A 41 -5.87 -7.52 -13.28
N ARG A 42 -5.31 -8.62 -13.79
CA ARG A 42 -4.31 -8.56 -14.87
C ARG A 42 -4.93 -8.17 -16.21
N GLY A 43 -6.19 -8.52 -16.46
CA GLY A 43 -6.94 -8.12 -17.65
C GLY A 43 -7.29 -6.63 -17.68
N GLU A 44 -7.71 -6.05 -16.54
CA GLU A 44 -8.20 -4.66 -16.48
C GLU A 44 -7.09 -3.64 -16.17
N ILE A 45 -6.15 -3.97 -15.29
CA ILE A 45 -5.05 -3.07 -14.85
C ILE A 45 -3.67 -3.72 -14.99
N GLY A 46 -3.48 -4.55 -16.02
CA GLY A 46 -2.17 -5.02 -16.47
C GLY A 46 -1.28 -3.91 -17.03
N ALA A 47 -0.13 -4.25 -17.62
CA ALA A 47 0.80 -3.25 -18.17
C ALA A 47 0.11 -2.28 -19.16
N PRO A 48 0.38 -0.96 -19.10
CA PRO A 48 1.42 -0.28 -18.30
C PRO A 48 0.99 0.07 -16.86
N ASN A 49 -0.22 -0.29 -16.44
CA ASN A 49 -0.71 -0.12 -15.07
C ASN A 49 -0.01 -1.09 -14.10
N LEU A 50 -0.42 -1.03 -12.84
CA LEU A 50 0.22 -1.77 -11.75
C LEU A 50 -0.75 -2.84 -11.20
N PRO A 51 -0.70 -4.08 -11.74
CA PRO A 51 -1.48 -5.18 -11.19
C PRO A 51 -1.00 -5.51 -9.77
N HIS A 52 -1.88 -6.08 -8.96
CA HIS A 52 -1.64 -6.30 -7.54
C HIS A 52 -2.00 -7.72 -7.10
N LEU A 53 -1.34 -8.20 -6.03
CA LEU A 53 -1.79 -9.38 -5.30
C LEU A 53 -3.11 -9.07 -4.58
N GLN A 54 -4.13 -9.85 -4.90
CA GLN A 54 -5.46 -9.74 -4.31
C GLN A 54 -5.48 -10.10 -2.81
N GLN A 55 -6.45 -9.53 -2.10
CA GLN A 55 -6.91 -10.00 -0.80
C GLN A 55 -8.36 -10.47 -0.96
N LEU A 56 -8.67 -11.69 -0.51
CA LEU A 56 -10.01 -12.29 -0.67
C LEU A 56 -10.67 -12.54 0.69
N PRO A 57 -11.14 -11.49 1.39
CA PRO A 57 -11.75 -11.63 2.71
C PRO A 57 -13.01 -12.53 2.70
N GLY A 58 -13.69 -12.66 1.56
CA GLY A 58 -14.83 -13.57 1.38
C GLY A 58 -14.50 -15.05 1.62
N ARG A 59 -13.22 -15.45 1.59
CA ARG A 59 -12.78 -16.82 1.92
C ARG A 59 -12.84 -17.14 3.41
N GLY A 60 -13.15 -16.14 4.24
CA GLY A 60 -13.30 -16.28 5.67
C GLY A 60 -12.03 -15.91 6.44
N VAL A 61 -12.04 -16.25 7.73
CA VAL A 61 -11.05 -15.78 8.69
C VAL A 61 -9.62 -16.16 8.28
N GLY A 62 -8.69 -15.21 8.38
CA GLY A 62 -7.31 -15.40 7.96
C GLY A 62 -7.02 -14.99 6.53
N SER A 63 -8.07 -14.79 5.72
CA SER A 63 -7.95 -14.19 4.38
C SER A 63 -8.20 -12.68 4.40
N ASP A 64 -8.55 -12.12 5.56
CA ASP A 64 -8.60 -10.68 5.83
C ASP A 64 -7.18 -10.08 6.01
N ALA A 65 -7.07 -8.75 5.94
CA ALA A 65 -5.79 -8.05 5.99
C ALA A 65 -5.00 -8.34 7.28
N THR A 66 -5.66 -8.35 8.45
CA THR A 66 -5.00 -8.62 9.74
C THR A 66 -4.49 -10.05 9.80
N GLY A 67 -5.34 -11.02 9.43
CA GLY A 67 -4.97 -12.43 9.41
C GLY A 67 -3.80 -12.73 8.48
N ARG A 68 -3.80 -12.15 7.28
CA ARG A 68 -2.69 -12.26 6.30
C ARG A 68 -1.41 -11.58 6.81
N GLY A 69 -1.53 -10.36 7.31
CA GLY A 69 -0.39 -9.62 7.89
C GLY A 69 0.24 -10.33 9.08
N ALA A 70 -0.57 -10.97 9.93
CA ALA A 70 -0.09 -11.76 11.05
C ALA A 70 0.73 -12.99 10.62
N GLN A 71 0.53 -13.51 9.40
CA GLN A 71 1.37 -14.59 8.86
C GLN A 71 2.75 -14.12 8.39
N LEU A 72 2.95 -12.80 8.30
CA LEU A 72 4.26 -12.19 8.00
C LEU A 72 5.07 -11.93 9.26
N LEU A 73 4.54 -12.22 10.46
CA LEU A 73 5.27 -12.07 11.70
C LEU A 73 6.22 -13.26 11.87
N GLU A 74 7.52 -12.96 11.95
CA GLU A 74 8.57 -13.94 12.23
C GLU A 74 8.81 -14.05 13.75
N GLU A 75 8.97 -15.27 14.27
CA GLU A 75 9.15 -15.55 15.72
C GLU A 75 7.99 -15.12 16.64
N LEU A 76 6.91 -14.54 16.11
CA LEU A 76 5.68 -14.27 16.83
C LEU A 76 4.54 -15.08 16.22
N ALA A 77 4.02 -16.03 16.99
CA ALA A 77 2.88 -16.81 16.57
C ALA A 77 1.56 -16.15 16.97
N VAL A 78 0.51 -16.48 16.23
CA VAL A 78 -0.86 -16.05 16.52
C VAL A 78 -1.83 -17.22 16.60
N ASP A 79 -2.88 -17.04 17.38
CA ASP A 79 -4.03 -17.93 17.50
C ASP A 79 -5.31 -17.11 17.39
N LEU A 80 -6.29 -17.61 16.65
CA LEU A 80 -7.56 -16.92 16.46
C LEU A 80 -8.46 -17.16 17.69
N ARG A 81 -8.96 -16.08 18.28
CA ARG A 81 -9.89 -16.10 19.42
C ARG A 81 -11.17 -15.35 19.07
N PRO A 82 -12.26 -15.50 19.86
CA PRO A 82 -13.51 -14.79 19.59
C PRO A 82 -13.37 -13.26 19.48
N HIS A 83 -12.39 -12.68 20.17
CA HIS A 83 -12.12 -11.24 20.13
C HIS A 83 -11.13 -10.83 19.04
N GLY A 84 -10.53 -11.78 18.30
CA GLY A 84 -9.56 -11.53 17.23
C GLY A 84 -8.28 -12.36 17.34
N TRP A 85 -7.31 -12.02 16.49
CA TRP A 85 -5.99 -12.66 16.47
C TRP A 85 -5.20 -12.31 17.72
N LYS A 86 -4.78 -13.32 18.48
CA LYS A 86 -4.05 -13.16 19.73
C LYS A 86 -2.62 -13.67 19.57
N LEU A 87 -1.63 -12.93 20.05
CA LEU A 87 -0.26 -13.43 20.19
C LEU A 87 -0.25 -14.69 21.06
N SER A 88 0.55 -15.67 20.66
CA SER A 88 0.63 -16.98 21.29
C SER A 88 2.03 -17.58 21.21
N ASP A 89 2.31 -18.58 22.05
CA ASP A 89 3.60 -19.29 22.04
C ASP A 89 3.77 -20.19 20.81
N ALA A 90 2.67 -20.60 20.18
CA ALA A 90 2.65 -21.46 19.00
C ALA A 90 1.48 -21.11 18.08
N PRO A 91 1.62 -21.33 16.76
CA PRO A 91 0.58 -20.97 15.80
C PRO A 91 -0.64 -21.88 15.94
N GLY A 92 -1.81 -21.25 16.05
CA GLY A 92 -3.11 -21.91 16.08
C GLY A 92 -3.45 -22.60 14.75
N ILE A 93 -4.53 -23.39 14.75
CA ILE A 93 -5.00 -24.07 13.54
C ILE A 93 -5.40 -23.06 12.46
N ASP A 94 -6.09 -21.98 12.84
CA ASP A 94 -6.54 -20.96 11.90
C ASP A 94 -5.37 -20.12 11.36
N ALA A 95 -4.30 -19.92 12.13
CA ALA A 95 -3.06 -19.32 11.62
C ALA A 95 -2.44 -20.18 10.51
N LYS A 96 -2.35 -21.51 10.73
CA LYS A 96 -1.85 -22.44 9.70
C LYS A 96 -2.72 -22.43 8.44
N ARG A 97 -4.05 -22.30 8.60
CA ARG A 97 -4.99 -22.15 7.47
C ARG A 97 -4.76 -20.84 6.72
N ALA A 98 -4.62 -19.72 7.43
CA ALA A 98 -4.32 -18.41 6.84
C ALA A 98 -3.00 -18.44 6.05
N ALA A 99 -1.93 -19.02 6.62
CA ALA A 99 -0.65 -19.17 5.93
C ALA A 99 -0.77 -20.04 4.67
N SER A 100 -1.56 -21.13 4.73
CA SER A 100 -1.82 -21.96 3.55
C SER A 100 -2.62 -21.21 2.49
N ALA A 101 -3.60 -20.40 2.87
CA ALA A 101 -4.40 -19.60 1.94
C ALA A 101 -3.54 -18.54 1.22
N LEU A 102 -2.69 -17.81 1.97
CA LEU A 102 -1.74 -16.86 1.39
C LEU A 102 -0.79 -17.53 0.40
N ARG A 103 -0.24 -18.70 0.75
CA ARG A 103 0.61 -19.47 -0.17
C ARG A 103 -0.14 -19.90 -1.43
N THR A 104 -1.41 -20.29 -1.32
CA THR A 104 -2.25 -20.58 -2.49
C THR A 104 -2.40 -19.34 -3.37
N ASP A 105 -2.68 -18.17 -2.81
CA ASP A 105 -2.80 -16.92 -3.58
C ASP A 105 -1.52 -16.62 -4.35
N LEU A 106 -0.35 -16.77 -3.71
CA LEU A 106 0.96 -16.55 -4.32
C LEU A 106 1.26 -17.55 -5.45
N ASN A 107 0.95 -18.83 -5.26
CA ASN A 107 1.15 -19.85 -6.29
C ASN A 107 0.28 -19.56 -7.51
N VAL A 108 -1.00 -19.24 -7.29
CA VAL A 108 -1.94 -18.88 -8.37
C VAL A 108 -1.47 -17.65 -9.12
N LEU A 109 -1.00 -16.62 -8.41
CA LEU A 109 -0.44 -15.42 -9.05
C LEU A 109 0.82 -15.75 -9.87
N ALA A 110 1.73 -16.57 -9.34
CA ALA A 110 2.95 -16.98 -10.03
C ALA A 110 2.64 -17.80 -11.30
N ASP A 111 1.70 -18.75 -11.22
CA ASP A 111 1.27 -19.55 -12.36
C ASP A 111 0.64 -18.67 -13.45
N ALA A 112 -0.21 -17.71 -13.07
CA ALA A 112 -0.81 -16.76 -14.01
C ALA A 112 0.24 -15.88 -14.70
N ILE A 113 1.19 -15.32 -13.94
CA ILE A 113 2.30 -14.53 -14.50
C ILE A 113 3.17 -15.38 -15.44
N GLY A 114 3.45 -16.64 -15.07
CA GLY A 114 4.25 -17.56 -15.88
C GLY A 114 3.56 -18.01 -17.17
N ALA A 115 2.22 -17.96 -17.22
CA ALA A 115 1.43 -18.32 -18.40
C ALA A 115 1.26 -17.15 -19.39
N GLU A 116 1.55 -15.91 -18.98
CA GLU A 116 1.40 -14.72 -19.82
C GLU A 116 2.61 -14.49 -20.74
N GLU A 117 2.35 -14.28 -22.04
CA GLU A 117 3.39 -13.92 -23.01
C GLU A 117 3.91 -12.49 -22.82
N SER A 118 3.05 -11.57 -22.34
CA SER A 118 3.36 -10.14 -22.17
C SER A 118 2.54 -9.51 -21.03
N GLY A 119 2.98 -9.73 -19.78
CA GLY A 119 2.31 -9.26 -18.56
C GLY A 119 2.92 -8.03 -17.87
N GLY A 120 4.00 -7.47 -18.43
CA GLY A 120 4.82 -6.47 -17.75
C GLY A 120 5.72 -7.06 -16.64
N ASN A 121 6.48 -6.18 -15.98
CA ASN A 121 7.47 -6.56 -14.96
C ASN A 121 7.27 -5.82 -13.63
N ALA A 122 6.07 -5.33 -13.36
CA ALA A 122 5.75 -4.62 -12.13
C ALA A 122 4.55 -5.27 -11.44
N LEU A 123 4.68 -5.45 -10.13
CA LEU A 123 3.67 -6.07 -9.29
C LEU A 123 3.56 -5.30 -7.97
N LYS A 124 2.34 -4.99 -7.56
CA LYS A 124 2.08 -4.44 -6.22
C LYS A 124 1.72 -5.57 -5.26
N ILE A 125 2.29 -5.54 -4.06
CA ILE A 125 1.79 -6.31 -2.91
C ILE A 125 1.45 -5.36 -1.77
N GLN A 126 0.66 -5.84 -0.81
CA GLN A 126 0.25 -5.04 0.33
C GLN A 126 -0.10 -5.87 1.55
N PHE A 127 0.12 -5.27 2.71
CA PHE A 127 -0.16 -5.86 4.01
C PHE A 127 -0.26 -4.74 5.07
N PRO A 128 -0.91 -4.98 6.21
CA PRO A 128 -0.97 -4.00 7.29
C PRO A 128 0.41 -3.68 7.85
N GLY A 129 0.65 -2.41 8.12
CA GLY A 129 1.86 -1.96 8.78
C GLY A 129 1.86 -2.22 10.30
N PRO A 130 2.96 -1.90 10.99
CA PRO A 130 3.16 -2.22 12.41
C PRO A 130 2.11 -1.57 13.32
N ALA A 131 1.64 -0.35 13.03
CA ALA A 131 0.67 0.32 13.90
C ALA A 131 -0.69 -0.38 13.83
N THR A 132 -1.14 -0.70 12.62
CA THR A 132 -2.39 -1.43 12.35
C THR A 132 -2.33 -2.85 12.88
N LEU A 133 -1.23 -3.58 12.71
CA LEU A 133 -1.08 -4.91 13.32
C LEU A 133 -1.12 -4.83 14.84
N ALA A 134 -0.35 -3.96 15.48
CA ALA A 134 -0.38 -3.82 16.93
C ALA A 134 -1.76 -3.37 17.45
N ALA A 135 -2.51 -2.56 16.68
CA ALA A 135 -3.85 -2.13 17.02
C ALA A 135 -4.91 -3.25 16.93
N ASN A 136 -4.67 -4.30 16.15
CA ASN A 136 -5.64 -5.38 15.88
C ASN A 136 -5.22 -6.76 16.40
N LEU A 137 -3.98 -6.91 16.85
CA LEU A 137 -3.50 -8.09 17.57
C LEU A 137 -3.76 -7.95 19.07
N TYR A 138 -4.09 -9.06 19.71
CA TYR A 138 -4.41 -9.11 21.13
C TYR A 138 -3.32 -9.82 21.94
N LEU A 139 -3.10 -9.36 23.17
CA LEU A 139 -2.23 -10.00 24.13
C LEU A 139 -2.95 -11.11 24.90
N HIS A 140 -2.20 -11.93 25.63
CA HIS A 140 -2.74 -13.04 26.43
C HIS A 140 -3.84 -12.62 27.42
N HIS A 141 -3.75 -11.41 27.97
CA HIS A 141 -4.72 -10.84 28.90
C HIS A 141 -5.91 -10.11 28.24
N GLY A 142 -6.02 -10.12 26.91
CA GLY A 142 -7.20 -9.61 26.19
C GLY A 142 -7.17 -8.14 25.76
N GLU A 143 -6.18 -7.34 26.20
CA GLU A 143 -5.94 -6.00 25.63
C GLU A 143 -5.17 -6.07 24.30
N ARG A 144 -5.26 -5.02 23.48
CA ARG A 144 -4.54 -4.92 22.19
C ARG A 144 -3.03 -4.79 22.40
N ALA A 145 -2.23 -5.33 21.47
CA ALA A 145 -0.77 -5.28 21.51
C ALA A 145 -0.23 -3.84 21.54
N ILE A 146 -0.93 -2.89 20.91
CA ILE A 146 -0.61 -1.47 20.96
C ILE A 146 -0.59 -0.87 22.38
N SER A 147 -1.21 -1.53 23.36
CA SER A 147 -1.21 -1.08 24.76
C SER A 147 0.13 -1.31 25.49
N ASP A 148 0.96 -2.23 25.00
CA ASP A 148 2.21 -2.66 25.62
C ASP A 148 3.41 -2.25 24.77
N HIS A 149 4.41 -1.63 25.39
CA HIS A 149 5.58 -1.16 24.65
C HIS A 149 6.45 -2.29 24.11
N GLY A 150 6.62 -3.39 24.86
CA GLY A 150 7.38 -4.56 24.40
C GLY A 150 6.70 -5.20 23.20
N ALA A 151 5.39 -5.45 23.30
CA ALA A 151 4.63 -6.06 22.20
C ALA A 151 4.63 -5.21 20.93
N ARG A 152 4.52 -3.88 21.03
CA ARG A 152 4.62 -2.98 19.87
C ARG A 152 5.97 -3.09 19.16
N ARG A 153 7.06 -3.04 19.93
CA ARG A 153 8.42 -3.21 19.40
C ARG A 153 8.58 -4.58 18.74
N ASP A 154 8.15 -5.63 19.43
CA ASP A 154 8.31 -7.01 18.95
C ASP A 154 7.50 -7.23 17.66
N VAL A 155 6.26 -6.71 17.57
CA VAL A 155 5.45 -6.73 16.33
C VAL A 155 6.14 -5.98 15.20
N ALA A 156 6.70 -4.79 15.44
CA ALA A 156 7.38 -4.01 14.41
C ALA A 156 8.63 -4.73 13.87
N GLN A 157 9.47 -5.28 14.75
CA GLN A 157 10.69 -6.00 14.39
C GLN A 157 10.39 -7.33 13.69
N SER A 158 9.45 -8.09 14.23
CA SER A 158 8.97 -9.35 13.67
C SER A 158 8.41 -9.16 12.25
N LEU A 159 7.61 -8.11 12.06
CA LEU A 159 7.07 -7.74 10.75
C LEU A 159 8.17 -7.33 9.78
N ALA A 160 9.14 -6.51 10.19
CA ALA A 160 10.24 -6.09 9.32
C ALA A 160 11.01 -7.30 8.77
N LEU A 161 11.30 -8.29 9.61
CA LEU A 161 11.99 -9.52 9.20
C LEU A 161 11.14 -10.37 8.24
N GLY A 162 9.89 -10.67 8.59
CA GLY A 162 9.06 -11.55 7.77
C GLY A 162 8.53 -10.89 6.50
N ALA A 163 8.27 -9.58 6.50
CA ALA A 163 7.89 -8.82 5.31
C ALA A 163 9.04 -8.72 4.30
N ALA A 164 10.28 -8.55 4.76
CA ALA A 164 11.47 -8.61 3.90
C ALA A 164 11.59 -9.99 3.21
N ARG A 165 11.40 -11.09 3.95
CA ARG A 165 11.36 -12.44 3.37
C ARG A 165 10.24 -12.60 2.36
N HIS A 166 9.05 -12.09 2.69
CA HIS A 166 7.89 -12.14 1.81
C HIS A 166 8.13 -11.41 0.49
N VAL A 167 8.71 -10.21 0.50
CA VAL A 167 9.07 -9.48 -0.74
C VAL A 167 10.03 -10.30 -1.61
N ALA A 168 11.09 -10.84 -1.01
CA ALA A 168 12.08 -11.63 -1.74
C ALA A 168 11.46 -12.91 -2.34
N ASP A 169 10.58 -13.58 -1.60
CA ASP A 169 9.87 -14.76 -2.08
C ASP A 169 8.89 -14.44 -3.21
N VAL A 170 8.12 -13.36 -3.10
CA VAL A 170 7.21 -12.91 -4.17
C VAL A 170 8.00 -12.59 -5.43
N ALA A 171 9.08 -11.81 -5.33
CA ALA A 171 9.93 -11.48 -6.47
C ALA A 171 10.48 -12.75 -7.14
N ARG A 172 10.99 -13.70 -6.36
CA ARG A 172 11.51 -14.98 -6.87
C ARG A 172 10.43 -15.82 -7.55
N MET A 173 9.26 -15.95 -6.93
CA MET A 173 8.15 -16.78 -7.45
C MET A 173 7.55 -16.20 -8.73
N THR A 174 7.57 -14.88 -8.89
CA THR A 174 6.93 -14.18 -10.02
C THR A 174 7.91 -13.85 -11.16
N GLY A 175 9.09 -14.48 -11.20
CA GLY A 175 10.06 -14.30 -12.28
C GLY A 175 10.80 -12.96 -12.23
N GLY A 176 10.97 -12.37 -11.04
CA GLY A 176 11.74 -11.14 -10.84
C GLY A 176 10.96 -9.85 -11.11
N GLN A 177 9.64 -9.86 -10.87
CA GLN A 177 8.84 -8.63 -10.92
C GLN A 177 9.43 -7.55 -10.00
N LYS A 178 9.36 -6.29 -10.44
CA LYS A 178 9.63 -5.12 -9.62
C LYS A 178 8.48 -4.96 -8.63
N ILE A 179 8.78 -5.13 -7.35
CA ILE A 179 7.78 -5.18 -6.30
C ILE A 179 7.57 -3.78 -5.71
N THR A 180 6.36 -3.25 -5.86
CA THR A 180 5.89 -2.09 -5.08
C THR A 180 5.16 -2.60 -3.85
N VAL A 181 5.59 -2.17 -2.67
CA VAL A 181 4.98 -2.55 -1.38
C VAL A 181 4.10 -1.42 -0.89
N TYR A 182 2.82 -1.69 -0.65
CA TYR A 182 1.88 -0.75 -0.06
C TYR A 182 1.57 -1.16 1.38
N LEU A 183 2.02 -0.36 2.35
CA LEU A 183 1.76 -0.57 3.77
C LEU A 183 0.39 0.02 4.11
N GLU A 184 -0.52 -0.83 4.56
CA GLU A 184 -1.87 -0.44 4.95
C GLU A 184 -1.87 0.03 6.41
N GLU A 185 -2.07 1.33 6.63
CA GLU A 185 -2.05 1.91 7.97
C GLU A 185 -3.34 2.69 8.33
N PRO A 186 -4.54 2.08 8.21
CA PRO A 186 -5.80 2.76 8.54
C PRO A 186 -5.92 3.13 10.03
N ASP A 187 -5.30 2.37 10.94
CA ASP A 187 -5.40 2.63 12.39
C ASP A 187 -4.37 3.63 12.90
N ALA A 188 -3.39 4.05 12.08
CA ALA A 188 -2.30 4.91 12.54
C ALA A 188 -2.79 6.26 13.08
N ALA A 189 -3.84 6.84 12.49
CA ALA A 189 -4.46 8.07 13.00
C ALA A 189 -5.00 7.88 14.43
N ALA A 190 -5.70 6.76 14.67
CA ALA A 190 -6.28 6.44 15.97
C ALA A 190 -5.19 6.10 17.01
N VAL A 191 -4.10 5.47 16.57
CA VAL A 191 -2.91 5.17 17.38
C VAL A 191 -2.22 6.45 17.85
N LEU A 192 -1.97 7.41 16.96
CA LEU A 192 -1.40 8.71 17.32
C LEU A 192 -2.34 9.54 18.21
N GLY A 193 -3.65 9.46 17.94
CA GLY A 193 -4.66 10.20 18.68
C GLY A 193 -5.05 9.60 20.04
N GLY A 194 -4.62 8.37 20.35
CA GLY A 194 -5.09 7.65 21.56
C GLY A 194 -6.61 7.41 21.53
N LEU A 195 -7.13 7.06 20.35
CA LEU A 195 -8.57 6.93 20.09
C LEU A 195 -9.06 5.48 20.09
N LEU A 196 -8.14 4.51 20.16
CA LEU A 196 -8.49 3.09 20.18
C LEU A 196 -9.14 2.74 21.53
N PRO A 197 -10.30 2.05 21.54
CA PRO A 197 -10.93 1.63 22.80
C PRO A 197 -10.08 0.57 23.51
N THR A 198 -10.09 0.61 24.83
CA THR A 198 -9.62 -0.50 25.69
C THR A 198 -10.53 -1.72 25.55
N ALA A 199 -10.07 -2.90 25.98
CA ALA A 199 -10.88 -4.12 25.98
C ALA A 199 -12.22 -3.98 26.72
N SER A 200 -12.28 -3.13 27.74
CA SER A 200 -13.52 -2.83 28.50
C SER A 200 -14.49 -1.91 27.75
N GLY A 201 -14.04 -1.18 26.73
CA GLY A 201 -14.80 -0.16 26.01
C GLY A 201 -15.04 1.16 26.76
N TYR A 202 -14.73 1.25 28.07
CA TYR A 202 -15.00 2.46 28.87
C TYR A 202 -13.98 3.59 28.72
N ARG A 203 -12.80 3.27 28.20
CA ARG A 203 -11.67 4.20 28.02
C ARG A 203 -11.00 3.94 26.69
N THR A 204 -10.16 4.88 26.27
CA THR A 204 -9.23 4.68 25.16
C THR A 204 -7.83 4.35 25.65
N LEU A 205 -7.06 3.71 24.77
CA LEU A 205 -5.64 3.44 24.94
C LEU A 205 -4.83 4.74 24.80
N ARG A 206 -3.67 4.77 25.45
CA ARG A 206 -2.78 5.93 25.39
C ARG A 206 -2.30 6.14 23.95
N SER A 207 -2.11 7.41 23.59
CA SER A 207 -1.50 7.76 22.31
C SER A 207 -0.07 7.23 22.22
N VAL A 208 0.31 6.85 21.01
CA VAL A 208 1.69 6.50 20.68
C VAL A 208 2.40 7.75 20.16
N PRO A 209 3.62 8.07 20.63
CA PRO A 209 4.39 9.18 20.10
C PRO A 209 4.68 9.03 18.60
N ALA A 210 4.57 10.12 17.83
CA ALA A 210 4.87 10.11 16.40
C ALA A 210 6.31 9.64 16.09
N ALA A 211 7.27 9.92 16.96
CA ALA A 211 8.64 9.43 16.83
C ALA A 211 8.75 7.90 16.92
N GLU A 212 7.91 7.26 17.73
CA GLU A 212 7.86 5.81 17.85
C GLU A 212 7.27 5.19 16.57
N LEU A 213 6.15 5.72 16.08
CA LEU A 213 5.56 5.32 14.79
C LEU A 213 6.55 5.47 13.62
N ARG A 214 7.22 6.64 13.54
CA ARG A 214 8.25 6.90 12.54
C ARG A 214 9.38 5.87 12.59
N SER A 215 9.82 5.47 13.79
CA SER A 215 10.89 4.48 13.94
C SER A 215 10.50 3.11 13.37
N TRP A 216 9.28 2.63 13.66
CA TRP A 216 8.78 1.36 13.12
C TRP A 216 8.67 1.39 11.59
N TRP A 217 8.16 2.49 11.04
CA TRP A 217 8.09 2.65 9.58
C TRP A 217 9.47 2.75 8.93
N SER A 218 10.40 3.47 9.54
CA SER A 218 11.77 3.60 9.02
C SER A 218 12.46 2.23 8.94
N GLU A 219 12.40 1.45 10.03
CA GLU A 219 12.98 0.11 10.11
C GLU A 219 12.35 -0.84 9.08
N LEU A 220 11.03 -0.82 8.95
CA LEU A 220 10.32 -1.63 7.96
C LEU A 220 10.67 -1.22 6.52
N ILE A 221 10.71 0.08 6.21
CA ILE A 221 11.08 0.58 4.87
C ILE A 221 12.51 0.14 4.52
N GLU A 222 13.45 0.28 5.46
CA GLU A 222 14.84 -0.16 5.26
C GLU A 222 14.93 -1.68 5.00
N ALA A 223 14.21 -2.49 5.77
CA ALA A 223 14.15 -3.93 5.58
C ALA A 223 13.57 -4.33 4.21
N LEU A 224 12.47 -3.70 3.80
CA LEU A 224 11.82 -3.95 2.50
C LEU A 224 12.72 -3.55 1.33
N ARG A 225 13.38 -2.39 1.41
CA ARG A 225 14.34 -1.94 0.39
C ARG A 225 15.55 -2.87 0.31
N GLY A 226 16.07 -3.32 1.47
CA GLY A 226 17.15 -4.30 1.54
C GLY A 226 16.78 -5.66 0.91
N ALA A 227 15.50 -6.03 0.92
CA ALA A 227 14.97 -7.22 0.27
C ALA A 227 14.65 -7.05 -1.22
N GLY A 228 14.82 -5.85 -1.78
CA GLY A 228 14.62 -5.57 -3.20
C GLY A 228 13.24 -5.01 -3.58
N ALA A 229 12.49 -4.43 -2.63
CA ALA A 229 11.34 -3.61 -2.99
C ALA A 229 11.78 -2.39 -3.85
N ASP A 230 11.09 -2.16 -4.96
CA ASP A 230 11.37 -1.05 -5.90
C ASP A 230 10.79 0.29 -5.38
N GLU A 231 9.69 0.20 -4.64
CA GLU A 231 8.99 1.34 -4.04
C GLU A 231 8.25 0.89 -2.77
N VAL A 232 8.33 1.68 -1.70
CA VAL A 232 7.51 1.50 -0.49
C VAL A 232 6.57 2.69 -0.30
N VAL A 233 5.28 2.38 -0.26
CA VAL A 233 4.16 3.32 -0.11
C VAL A 233 3.59 3.20 1.29
N ILE A 234 3.34 4.33 1.96
CA ILE A 234 2.53 4.32 3.19
C ILE A 234 1.11 4.80 2.85
N GLY A 235 0.18 3.85 2.93
CA GLY A 235 -1.24 4.09 2.81
C GLY A 235 -1.83 4.61 4.11
N ALA A 236 -1.87 5.92 4.27
CA ALA A 236 -2.49 6.56 5.42
C ALA A 236 -3.91 7.02 5.09
N GLN A 237 -4.89 6.58 5.89
CA GLN A 237 -6.25 7.14 5.89
C GLN A 237 -6.48 7.93 7.18
N GLY A 238 -7.30 8.97 7.10
CA GLY A 238 -7.63 9.78 8.27
C GLY A 238 -8.40 11.04 7.90
N ALA A 239 -8.96 11.69 8.91
CA ALA A 239 -9.47 13.05 8.75
C ALA A 239 -8.36 13.99 8.27
N PRO A 240 -8.66 15.10 7.59
CA PRO A 240 -7.65 15.93 6.93
C PRO A 240 -6.47 16.33 7.84
N GLY A 241 -6.74 16.70 9.10
CA GLY A 241 -5.69 17.09 10.05
C GLY A 241 -4.78 15.93 10.50
N SER A 242 -5.34 14.75 10.77
CA SER A 242 -4.54 13.58 11.13
C SER A 242 -3.78 13.03 9.93
N TRP A 243 -4.36 13.10 8.73
CA TRP A 243 -3.70 12.69 7.50
C TRP A 243 -2.43 13.50 7.22
N ILE A 244 -2.43 14.83 7.38
CA ILE A 244 -1.22 15.66 7.20
C ILE A 244 -0.09 15.22 8.14
N THR A 245 -0.43 14.95 9.41
CA THR A 245 0.53 14.49 10.42
C THR A 245 1.11 13.12 10.04
N LEU A 246 0.27 12.19 9.58
CA LEU A 246 0.70 10.87 9.12
C LEU A 246 1.57 10.95 7.88
N ALA A 247 1.18 11.78 6.90
CA ALA A 247 1.94 11.98 5.66
C ALA A 247 3.34 12.55 5.95
N GLY A 248 3.44 13.56 6.80
CA GLY A 248 4.74 14.09 7.25
C GLY A 248 5.58 13.03 7.96
N THR A 249 4.97 12.27 8.87
CA THR A 249 5.65 11.16 9.58
C THR A 249 6.15 10.09 8.62
N ALA A 250 5.38 9.75 7.59
CA ALA A 250 5.74 8.77 6.56
C ALA A 250 6.88 9.25 5.66
N LEU A 251 6.88 10.53 5.27
CA LEU A 251 7.98 11.14 4.51
C LEU A 251 9.27 11.17 5.32
N GLU A 252 9.21 11.55 6.60
CA GLU A 252 10.35 11.52 7.51
C GLU A 252 10.85 10.09 7.77
N ALA A 253 9.98 9.08 7.71
CA ALA A 253 10.35 7.67 7.80
C ALA A 253 11.02 7.15 6.52
N GLY A 254 11.07 7.94 5.44
CA GLY A 254 11.73 7.58 4.19
C GLY A 254 10.83 6.87 3.18
N ALA A 255 9.50 6.98 3.30
CA ALA A 255 8.57 6.45 2.30
C ALA A 255 8.86 7.03 0.91
N ASP A 256 8.75 6.20 -0.13
CA ASP A 256 8.96 6.63 -1.52
C ASP A 256 7.70 7.32 -2.07
N SER A 257 6.54 6.91 -1.57
CA SER A 257 5.24 7.44 -1.98
C SER A 257 4.21 7.48 -0.84
N LEU A 258 3.18 8.32 -1.02
CA LEU A 258 2.09 8.51 -0.05
C LEU A 258 0.73 8.12 -0.62
N GLY A 259 -0.09 7.45 0.19
CA GLY A 259 -1.51 7.26 -0.07
C GLY A 259 -2.36 8.47 0.37
N ALA A 260 -3.30 8.89 -0.47
CA ALA A 260 -4.23 9.98 -0.17
C ALA A 260 -5.60 9.72 -0.79
N ASN A 261 -6.66 10.23 -0.17
CA ASN A 261 -8.00 10.26 -0.78
C ASN A 261 -8.27 11.67 -1.33
N ALA A 262 -8.41 11.80 -2.64
CA ALA A 262 -8.58 13.08 -3.32
C ALA A 262 -9.75 13.90 -2.75
N ALA A 263 -10.86 13.23 -2.42
CA ALA A 263 -12.06 13.87 -1.89
C ALA A 263 -11.89 14.36 -0.43
N ALA A 264 -10.91 13.82 0.31
CA ALA A 264 -10.64 14.20 1.69
C ALA A 264 -9.52 15.25 1.82
N LEU A 265 -8.83 15.59 0.73
CA LEU A 265 -7.74 16.56 0.77
C LEU A 265 -8.26 17.99 0.89
N THR A 266 -7.70 18.72 1.85
CA THR A 266 -7.85 20.16 2.00
C THR A 266 -6.70 20.88 1.30
N VAL A 267 -6.75 22.22 1.19
CA VAL A 267 -5.66 23.01 0.59
C VAL A 267 -4.29 22.70 1.22
N PRO A 268 -4.12 22.65 2.56
CA PRO A 268 -2.83 22.27 3.15
C PRO A 268 -2.39 20.84 2.80
N GLY A 269 -3.34 19.92 2.63
CA GLY A 269 -3.02 18.55 2.21
C GLY A 269 -2.50 18.51 0.78
N TRP A 270 -3.14 19.26 -0.11
CA TRP A 270 -2.69 19.44 -1.49
C TRP A 270 -1.31 20.11 -1.57
N GLU A 271 -1.05 21.16 -0.77
CA GLU A 271 0.27 21.82 -0.68
C GLU A 271 1.38 20.85 -0.24
N LEU A 272 1.10 20.00 0.76
CA LEU A 272 2.05 18.96 1.20
C LEU A 272 2.36 17.98 0.07
N LEU A 273 1.34 17.52 -0.67
CA LEU A 273 1.53 16.61 -1.80
C LEU A 273 2.33 17.26 -2.94
N ALA A 274 2.11 18.53 -3.22
CA ALA A 274 2.89 19.26 -4.23
C ALA A 274 4.37 19.30 -3.84
N SER A 275 4.68 19.67 -2.60
CA SER A 275 6.06 19.66 -2.10
C SER A 275 6.69 18.27 -2.16
N ALA A 276 5.91 17.21 -1.84
CA ALA A 276 6.38 15.83 -1.96
C ALA A 276 6.74 15.46 -3.40
N VAL A 277 5.86 15.78 -4.37
CA VAL A 277 6.10 15.54 -5.80
C VAL A 277 7.33 16.29 -6.32
N GLU A 278 7.50 17.56 -5.94
CA GLU A 278 8.69 18.35 -6.29
C GLU A 278 9.98 17.75 -5.73
N SER A 279 9.91 17.09 -4.57
CA SER A 279 11.02 16.33 -3.98
C SER A 279 11.22 14.93 -4.58
N GLY A 280 10.44 14.56 -5.62
CA GLY A 280 10.55 13.30 -6.35
C GLY A 280 9.76 12.14 -5.76
N LYS A 281 8.82 12.39 -4.84
CA LYS A 281 7.95 11.36 -4.24
C LYS A 281 6.77 11.01 -5.15
N GLY A 282 6.32 9.75 -5.10
CA GLY A 282 5.11 9.32 -5.80
C GLY A 282 3.85 9.50 -4.95
N LEU A 283 2.69 9.52 -5.60
CA LEU A 283 1.40 9.71 -4.95
C LEU A 283 0.41 8.65 -5.39
N TRP A 284 -0.19 7.97 -4.43
CA TRP A 284 -1.27 7.00 -4.62
C TRP A 284 -2.59 7.68 -4.28
N LEU A 285 -3.30 8.13 -5.31
CA LEU A 285 -4.46 9.02 -5.17
C LEU A 285 -5.77 8.24 -5.38
N GLY A 286 -6.51 8.05 -4.30
CA GLY A 286 -7.88 7.54 -4.31
C GLY A 286 -8.81 8.56 -4.97
N CYS A 287 -9.26 8.26 -6.19
CA CYS A 287 -10.07 9.18 -7.00
C CYS A 287 -11.43 8.60 -7.43
N LEU A 288 -11.69 7.35 -7.09
CA LEU A 288 -12.93 6.64 -7.42
C LEU A 288 -13.53 6.04 -6.16
N ASP A 289 -14.78 6.38 -5.83
CA ASP A 289 -15.50 5.74 -4.73
C ASP A 289 -16.23 4.47 -5.24
N PRO A 290 -15.85 3.26 -4.78
CA PRO A 290 -16.52 2.02 -5.16
C PRO A 290 -18.05 2.01 -4.98
N ALA A 291 -18.57 2.76 -4.00
CA ALA A 291 -19.99 2.83 -3.70
C ALA A 291 -20.78 3.81 -4.59
N ALA A 292 -20.10 4.73 -5.27
CA ALA A 292 -20.72 5.77 -6.10
C ALA A 292 -20.62 5.44 -7.60
N GLU A 293 -21.50 6.01 -8.41
CA GLU A 293 -21.35 5.91 -9.87
C GLU A 293 -20.07 6.63 -10.32
N PRO A 294 -19.18 5.97 -11.09
CA PRO A 294 -17.96 6.61 -11.55
C PRO A 294 -18.25 7.81 -12.45
N ALA A 295 -17.52 8.89 -12.21
CA ALA A 295 -17.58 10.09 -13.04
C ALA A 295 -17.25 9.79 -14.52
N GLY A 296 -17.60 10.74 -15.39
CA GLY A 296 -17.08 10.72 -16.76
C GLY A 296 -15.55 10.92 -16.76
N THR A 297 -14.86 10.40 -17.77
CA THR A 297 -13.38 10.49 -17.88
C THR A 297 -12.87 11.92 -17.88
N VAL A 298 -13.54 12.81 -18.62
CA VAL A 298 -13.22 14.24 -18.64
C VAL A 298 -13.40 14.86 -17.26
N GLU A 299 -14.47 14.52 -16.55
CA GLU A 299 -14.75 15.04 -15.21
C GLU A 299 -13.71 14.57 -14.20
N ALA A 300 -13.38 13.28 -14.19
CA ALA A 300 -12.35 12.71 -13.31
C ALA A 300 -10.97 13.32 -13.54
N VAL A 301 -10.55 13.46 -14.81
CA VAL A 301 -9.28 14.11 -15.18
C VAL A 301 -9.25 15.55 -14.68
N GLN A 302 -10.33 16.32 -14.85
CA GLN A 302 -10.39 17.71 -14.40
C GLN A 302 -10.41 17.83 -12.87
N ALA A 303 -11.06 16.90 -12.17
CA ALA A 303 -11.07 16.87 -10.71
C ALA A 303 -9.66 16.70 -10.11
N ILE A 304 -8.77 16.00 -10.81
CA ILE A 304 -7.36 15.83 -10.42
C ILE A 304 -6.51 17.00 -10.92
N ARG A 305 -6.63 17.35 -12.21
CA ARG A 305 -5.76 18.32 -12.87
C ARG A 305 -5.98 19.75 -12.36
N ARG A 306 -7.21 20.12 -11.97
CA ARG A 306 -7.50 21.47 -11.49
C ARG A 306 -6.73 21.83 -10.21
N PRO A 307 -6.81 21.08 -9.10
CA PRO A 307 -5.99 21.35 -7.93
C PRO A 307 -4.50 21.22 -8.23
N TRP A 308 -4.10 20.24 -9.07
CA TRP A 308 -2.70 20.08 -9.50
C TRP A 308 -2.10 21.36 -10.09
N ARG A 309 -2.80 21.99 -11.05
CA ARG A 309 -2.34 23.25 -11.68
C ARG A 309 -2.47 24.45 -10.75
N GLN A 310 -3.46 24.47 -9.85
CA GLN A 310 -3.61 25.54 -8.87
C GLN A 310 -2.42 25.63 -7.91
N LEU A 311 -1.76 24.50 -7.64
CA LEU A 311 -0.53 24.43 -6.85
C LEU A 311 0.74 24.72 -7.67
N GLY A 312 0.60 25.00 -8.97
CA GLY A 312 1.74 25.30 -9.85
C GLY A 312 2.48 24.07 -10.40
N LEU A 313 2.01 22.85 -10.15
CA LEU A 313 2.65 21.65 -10.67
C LEU A 313 2.45 21.55 -12.20
N PRO A 314 3.52 21.26 -12.97
CA PRO A 314 3.41 21.07 -14.41
C PRO A 314 2.67 19.76 -14.74
N ASP A 315 2.06 19.69 -15.93
CA ASP A 315 1.38 18.47 -16.38
C ASP A 315 2.38 17.30 -16.53
N SER A 316 3.65 17.57 -16.87
CA SER A 316 4.71 16.57 -16.93
C SER A 316 4.92 15.81 -15.60
N ALA A 317 4.64 16.45 -14.47
CA ALA A 317 4.77 15.86 -13.14
C ALA A 317 3.61 14.90 -12.79
N LEU A 318 2.55 14.83 -13.60
CA LEU A 318 1.46 13.85 -13.41
C LEU A 318 1.97 12.41 -13.41
N GLY A 319 3.15 12.14 -13.97
CA GLY A 319 3.82 10.84 -13.90
C GLY A 319 4.13 10.34 -12.48
N ALA A 320 4.00 11.18 -11.46
CA ALA A 320 4.08 10.78 -10.05
C ALA A 320 2.82 10.04 -9.55
N LEU A 321 1.71 10.05 -10.30
CA LEU A 321 0.42 9.53 -9.87
C LEU A 321 0.23 8.04 -10.14
N VAL A 322 -0.23 7.33 -9.11
CA VAL A 322 -0.93 6.05 -9.21
C VAL A 322 -2.38 6.26 -8.77
N LEU A 323 -3.33 6.08 -9.66
CA LEU A 323 -4.76 6.20 -9.37
C LEU A 323 -5.28 4.94 -8.69
N THR A 324 -6.08 5.11 -7.65
CA THR A 324 -6.73 4.00 -6.94
C THR A 324 -8.21 4.29 -6.69
N PRO A 325 -9.01 3.27 -6.31
CA PRO A 325 -10.25 3.54 -5.59
C PRO A 325 -9.95 4.15 -4.20
N THR A 326 -10.96 4.70 -3.55
CA THR A 326 -10.85 5.29 -2.19
C THR A 326 -10.73 4.23 -1.09
N HIS A 327 -11.20 3.01 -1.34
CA HIS A 327 -11.09 1.84 -0.45
C HIS A 327 -11.04 0.53 -1.27
N GLY A 328 -10.87 -0.62 -0.59
CA GLY A 328 -10.86 -1.93 -1.25
C GLY A 328 -12.18 -2.26 -1.96
N LEU A 329 -12.12 -3.13 -2.96
CA LEU A 329 -13.27 -3.53 -3.80
C LEU A 329 -14.03 -4.75 -3.24
N GLY A 330 -13.64 -5.27 -2.07
CA GLY A 330 -14.18 -6.51 -1.49
C GLY A 330 -15.69 -6.53 -1.26
N GLU A 331 -16.31 -5.36 -1.06
CA GLU A 331 -17.76 -5.22 -0.85
C GLU A 331 -18.54 -4.99 -2.17
N SER A 332 -17.84 -4.82 -3.30
CA SER A 332 -18.46 -4.68 -4.62
C SER A 332 -18.91 -6.04 -5.18
N SER A 333 -19.78 -6.05 -6.18
CA SER A 333 -19.97 -7.27 -7.00
C SER A 333 -18.75 -7.50 -7.90
N PRO A 334 -18.45 -8.74 -8.33
CA PRO A 334 -17.34 -9.01 -9.25
C PRO A 334 -17.42 -8.18 -10.54
N ALA A 335 -18.60 -8.09 -11.15
CA ALA A 335 -18.81 -7.29 -12.36
C ALA A 335 -18.53 -5.79 -12.12
N ARG A 336 -18.94 -5.26 -10.97
CA ARG A 336 -18.65 -3.87 -10.61
C ARG A 336 -17.16 -3.67 -10.36
N ALA A 337 -16.50 -4.57 -9.64
CA ALA A 337 -15.06 -4.48 -9.41
C ALA A 337 -14.27 -4.46 -10.72
N SER A 338 -14.58 -5.34 -11.68
CA SER A 338 -13.98 -5.34 -13.04
C SER A 338 -14.17 -3.99 -13.73
N ALA A 339 -15.41 -3.49 -13.77
CA ALA A 339 -15.72 -2.21 -14.40
C ALA A 339 -14.99 -1.03 -13.75
N LEU A 340 -14.84 -1.03 -12.43
CA LEU A 340 -14.11 0.02 -11.71
C LEU A 340 -12.59 -0.01 -11.99
N LEU A 341 -12.01 -1.20 -12.13
CA LEU A 341 -10.61 -1.36 -12.53
C LEU A 341 -10.38 -0.83 -13.96
N GLY A 342 -11.24 -1.23 -14.90
CA GLY A 342 -11.19 -0.70 -16.27
C GLY A 342 -11.37 0.82 -16.32
N LYS A 343 -12.23 1.38 -15.45
CA LYS A 343 -12.43 2.83 -15.35
C LYS A 343 -11.20 3.57 -14.84
N LEU A 344 -10.47 3.01 -13.88
CA LEU A 344 -9.21 3.56 -13.41
C LEU A 344 -8.13 3.52 -14.50
N ALA A 345 -8.07 2.43 -15.27
CA ALA A 345 -7.18 2.33 -16.43
C ALA A 345 -7.48 3.45 -17.44
N GLU A 346 -8.76 3.67 -17.78
CA GLU A 346 -9.20 4.75 -18.68
C GLU A 346 -8.76 6.15 -18.17
N TYR A 347 -8.92 6.42 -16.87
CA TYR A 347 -8.48 7.69 -16.27
C TYR A 347 -6.97 7.89 -16.35
N SER A 348 -6.20 6.83 -16.09
CA SER A 348 -4.73 6.89 -16.15
C SER A 348 -4.24 7.13 -17.58
N GLU A 349 -4.89 6.55 -18.57
CA GLU A 349 -4.58 6.77 -19.99
C GLU A 349 -4.88 8.21 -20.40
N ALA A 350 -6.05 8.73 -20.02
CA ALA A 350 -6.42 10.11 -20.31
C ALA A 350 -5.47 11.13 -19.66
N LEU A 351 -5.03 10.89 -18.42
CA LEU A 351 -4.00 11.74 -17.78
C LEU A 351 -2.63 11.62 -18.45
N ASN A 352 -2.27 10.44 -18.98
CA ASN A 352 -1.04 10.29 -19.75
C ASN A 352 -1.07 11.09 -21.06
N GLN A 353 -2.22 11.19 -21.74
CA GLN A 353 -2.36 12.07 -22.92
C GLN A 353 -2.12 13.53 -22.53
N VAL A 354 -2.76 14.00 -21.46
CA VAL A 354 -2.54 15.36 -20.91
C VAL A 354 -1.07 15.61 -20.57
N ARG A 355 -0.40 14.63 -19.95
CA ARG A 355 1.02 14.73 -19.55
C ARG A 355 1.97 14.86 -20.75
N VAL A 356 1.63 14.25 -21.89
CA VAL A 356 2.45 14.27 -23.10
C VAL A 356 2.19 15.53 -23.94
N ASP A 357 0.94 16.01 -23.93
CA ASP A 357 0.52 17.19 -24.72
C ASP A 357 0.85 18.54 -24.06
N GLY A 358 1.06 18.56 -22.74
CA GLY A 358 1.31 19.77 -21.92
C GLY A 358 2.77 20.02 -21.62
#